data_AF-A0A1F5NT49-F1
#
_entry.id   AF-A0A1F5NT49-F1
#
_cell.length_a   1.000
_cell.length_b   1.000
_cell.length_c   1.000
_cell.angle_alpha   90.00
_cell.angle_beta   90.00
_cell.angle_gamma   90.00
#
_symmetry.space_group_name_H-M   'P 1'
#
loop_
_entity.id
_entity.type
_entity.pdbx_description
1 polymer ?
#
loop_
_entity_poly.entity_id
_entity_poly.type
_entity_poly.pdbx_seq_one_letter_code
_entity_poly.pdbx_strand_id
1 'polypeptide(L)'
;MEHNKRNIVISIAVVVVILVAAVAAVKQSLRNSTIPSTVPAPATGPSAQTQALQAGGDVKALIRRAIDSRDASVCGKIDSAADRLACEMNVVITKASDAKDPKLCDSIADSVFQRACTDNILVVRARDDKNPSICDLMADTTRISGCKATAVHK
;
A
#
# COMPACT_ATOMS: atom_id res chain seq x y z
N MET A 1 48.09 -8.50 -31.86
CA MET A 1 46.88 -8.01 -31.14
C MET A 1 45.58 -8.71 -31.58
N GLU A 2 45.62 -9.82 -32.33
CA GLU A 2 44.40 -10.52 -32.78
C GLU A 2 43.84 -11.55 -31.78
N HIS A 3 44.68 -12.17 -30.95
CA HIS A 3 44.23 -13.20 -29.99
C HIS A 3 43.33 -12.66 -28.86
N ASN A 4 43.40 -11.36 -28.55
CA ASN A 4 42.58 -10.79 -27.47
C ASN A 4 41.10 -10.61 -27.88
N LYS A 5 40.82 -10.39 -29.17
CA LYS A 5 39.45 -10.19 -29.66
C LYS A 5 38.63 -11.48 -29.61
N ARG A 6 39.23 -12.65 -29.91
CA ARG A 6 38.54 -13.95 -29.84
C ARG A 6 38.13 -14.31 -28.41
N ASN A 7 38.99 -14.06 -27.43
CA ASN A 7 38.68 -14.36 -26.02
C ASN A 7 37.59 -13.46 -25.43
N ILE A 8 37.53 -12.19 -25.85
CA ILE A 8 36.47 -11.26 -25.45
C ILE A 8 35.12 -11.68 -26.04
N VAL A 9 35.08 -12.05 -27.33
CA VAL A 9 33.83 -12.49 -27.98
C VAL A 9 33.28 -13.76 -27.34
N ILE A 10 34.14 -14.72 -26.99
CA ILE A 10 33.73 -15.95 -26.30
C ILE A 10 33.18 -15.63 -24.90
N SER A 11 33.82 -14.75 -24.14
CA SER A 11 33.33 -14.36 -22.80
C SER A 11 31.96 -13.68 -22.86
N ILE A 12 31.75 -12.78 -23.81
CA ILE A 12 30.45 -12.09 -23.96
C ILE A 12 29.35 -13.09 -24.35
N ALA A 13 29.64 -14.01 -25.27
CA ALA A 13 28.67 -15.03 -25.68
C ALA A 13 28.25 -15.92 -24.50
N VAL A 14 29.20 -16.34 -23.65
CA VAL A 14 28.92 -17.15 -22.45
C VAL A 14 28.06 -16.37 -21.45
N VAL A 15 28.38 -15.10 -21.19
CA VAL A 15 27.60 -14.25 -20.27
C VAL A 15 26.17 -14.04 -20.77
N VAL A 16 25.99 -13.80 -22.07
CA VAL A 16 24.64 -13.63 -22.67
C VAL A 16 23.83 -14.93 -22.56
N VAL A 17 24.43 -16.09 -22.81
CA VAL A 17 23.74 -17.38 -22.67
C VAL A 17 23.33 -17.65 -21.22
N ILE A 18 24.19 -17.35 -20.24
CA ILE A 18 23.87 -17.48 -18.81
C ILE A 18 22.72 -16.55 -18.42
N LEU A 19 22.73 -15.30 -18.88
CA LEU A 19 21.67 -14.33 -18.59
C LEU A 19 20.32 -14.77 -19.20
N VAL A 20 20.32 -15.27 -20.44
CA VAL A 20 19.10 -15.76 -21.09
C VAL A 20 18.53 -17.00 -20.36
N ALA A 21 19.39 -17.91 -19.91
CA ALA A 21 18.97 -19.09 -19.14
C ALA A 21 18.35 -18.72 -17.78
N ALA A 22 18.92 -17.73 -17.08
CA ALA A 22 18.39 -17.24 -15.80
C ALA A 22 16.99 -16.60 -15.95
N VAL A 23 16.77 -15.82 -17.03
CA VAL A 23 15.47 -15.19 -17.30
C VAL A 23 14.40 -16.24 -17.65
N ALA A 24 14.76 -17.33 -18.33
CA ALA A 24 13.82 -18.40 -18.66
C ALA A 24 13.35 -19.18 -17.42
N ALA A 25 14.24 -19.40 -16.43
CA ALA A 25 13.90 -20.12 -15.19
C ALA A 25 12.89 -19.35 -14.31
N VAL A 26 12.96 -18.02 -14.26
CA VAL A 26 12.02 -17.19 -13.47
C VAL A 26 10.58 -17.26 -14.01
N LYS A 27 10.40 -17.45 -15.32
CA LYS A 27 9.07 -17.49 -15.95
C LYS A 27 8.28 -18.77 -15.65
N GLN A 28 8.96 -19.86 -15.30
CA GLN A 28 8.30 -21.15 -14.97
C GLN A 28 7.73 -21.18 -13.54
N SER A 29 8.26 -20.38 -12.62
CA SER A 29 7.80 -20.37 -11.21
C SER A 29 6.39 -19.79 -11.03
N LEU A 30 5.88 -19.00 -11.99
CA LEU A 30 4.55 -18.39 -11.91
C LEU A 30 3.39 -19.28 -12.40
N ARG A 31 3.67 -20.46 -12.99
CA ARG A 31 2.63 -21.33 -13.58
C ARG A 31 2.17 -22.49 -12.69
N ASN A 32 2.74 -22.67 -11.50
CA ASN A 32 2.52 -23.90 -10.72
C ASN A 32 1.80 -23.71 -9.37
N SER A 33 1.10 -22.59 -9.16
CA SER A 33 0.20 -22.44 -8.00
C SER A 33 -1.18 -23.03 -8.29
N THR A 34 -1.23 -24.34 -8.48
CA THR A 34 -2.48 -25.10 -8.37
C THR A 34 -2.70 -25.39 -6.89
N ILE A 35 -3.45 -24.53 -6.21
CA ILE A 35 -3.85 -24.76 -4.82
C ILE A 35 -4.86 -25.92 -4.82
N PRO A 36 -4.58 -27.07 -4.17
CA PRO A 36 -5.58 -28.12 -4.01
C PRO A 36 -6.72 -27.57 -3.17
N SER A 37 -7.89 -27.46 -3.79
CA SER A 37 -9.14 -27.10 -3.12
C SER A 37 -9.67 -28.33 -2.39
N THR A 38 -9.08 -28.66 -1.24
CA THR A 38 -9.67 -29.58 -0.28
C THR A 38 -10.74 -28.80 0.47
N VAL A 39 -11.98 -28.90 -0.01
CA VAL A 39 -13.17 -28.44 0.73
C VAL A 39 -13.31 -29.34 1.96
N PRO A 40 -13.10 -28.84 3.19
CA PRO A 40 -13.41 -29.61 4.37
C PRO A 40 -14.93 -29.81 4.46
N ALA A 41 -15.33 -31.06 4.71
CA ALA A 41 -16.72 -31.43 4.92
C ALA A 41 -17.34 -30.55 6.04
N PRO A 42 -18.60 -30.10 5.88
CA PRO A 42 -19.26 -29.27 6.87
C PRO A 42 -19.47 -30.07 8.16
N ALA A 43 -18.68 -29.75 9.20
CA ALA A 43 -18.94 -30.19 10.55
C ALA A 43 -20.20 -29.47 11.05
N THR A 44 -21.30 -30.21 11.17
CA THR A 44 -22.56 -29.78 11.76
C THR A 44 -22.40 -29.62 13.27
N GLY A 45 -21.91 -28.45 13.68
CA GLY A 45 -21.89 -28.01 15.07
C GLY A 45 -22.02 -26.49 15.15
N PRO A 46 -23.14 -25.93 15.66
CA PRO A 46 -23.28 -24.49 15.84
C PRO A 46 -22.75 -24.09 17.22
N SER A 47 -21.47 -23.73 17.33
CA SER A 47 -20.96 -23.06 18.54
C SER A 47 -19.54 -22.52 18.34
N ALA A 48 -19.31 -21.28 18.79
CA ALA A 48 -18.08 -20.47 18.78
C ALA A 48 -17.70 -19.73 17.48
N GLN A 49 -17.78 -20.32 16.28
CA GLN A 49 -17.29 -19.62 15.07
C GLN A 49 -18.20 -18.48 14.57
N THR A 50 -19.51 -18.53 14.86
CA THR A 50 -20.47 -17.49 14.44
C THR A 50 -20.35 -16.21 15.27
N GLN A 51 -19.98 -16.29 16.55
CA GLN A 51 -19.84 -15.11 17.42
C GLN A 51 -18.59 -14.29 17.10
N ALA A 52 -17.49 -14.94 16.72
CA ALA A 52 -16.29 -14.24 16.25
C ALA A 52 -16.53 -13.50 14.92
N LEU A 53 -17.36 -14.07 14.04
CA LEU A 53 -17.72 -13.44 12.77
C LEU A 53 -18.65 -12.23 12.95
N GLN A 54 -19.55 -12.28 13.94
CA GLN A 54 -20.45 -11.17 14.28
C GLN A 54 -19.70 -10.00 14.95
N ALA A 55 -18.78 -10.30 15.88
CA ALA A 55 -17.94 -9.28 16.52
C ALA A 55 -17.07 -8.50 15.52
N GLY A 56 -16.52 -9.16 14.50
CA GLY A 56 -15.77 -8.50 13.43
C GLY A 56 -16.64 -7.64 12.50
N GLY A 57 -17.92 -7.99 12.33
CA GLY A 57 -18.88 -7.23 11.53
C GLY A 57 -19.17 -5.85 12.13
N ASP A 58 -19.31 -5.79 13.45
CA ASP A 58 -19.61 -4.54 14.17
C ASP A 58 -18.44 -3.57 14.12
N VAL A 59 -17.19 -4.06 14.29
CA VAL A 59 -15.99 -3.21 14.20
C VAL A 59 -15.88 -2.57 12.81
N LYS A 60 -16.07 -3.34 11.74
CA LYS A 60 -16.01 -2.79 10.36
C LYS A 60 -17.10 -1.74 10.12
N ALA A 61 -18.30 -1.97 10.64
CA ALA A 61 -19.41 -1.02 10.53
C ALA A 61 -19.12 0.30 11.29
N LEU A 62 -18.51 0.20 12.47
CA LEU A 62 -18.08 1.36 13.25
C LEU A 62 -16.99 2.16 12.53
N ILE A 63 -15.95 1.49 12.02
CA ILE A 63 -14.86 2.13 11.25
C ILE A 63 -15.44 2.89 10.05
N ARG A 64 -16.29 2.22 9.26
CA ARG A 64 -16.91 2.86 8.10
C ARG A 64 -17.74 4.07 8.49
N ARG A 65 -18.56 3.96 9.53
CA ARG A 65 -19.36 5.09 10.04
C ARG A 65 -18.47 6.25 10.46
N ALA A 66 -17.41 5.98 11.23
CA ALA A 66 -16.47 6.99 11.70
C ALA A 66 -15.83 7.76 10.53
N ILE A 67 -15.40 7.03 9.50
CA ILE A 67 -14.85 7.61 8.28
C ILE A 67 -15.94 8.43 7.59
N ASP A 68 -17.08 7.85 7.24
CA ASP A 68 -18.16 8.52 6.49
C ASP A 68 -18.67 9.79 7.18
N SER A 69 -18.77 9.79 8.52
CA SER A 69 -19.22 10.95 9.30
C SER A 69 -18.08 11.90 9.73
N ARG A 70 -16.83 11.56 9.43
CA ARG A 70 -15.63 12.28 9.89
C ARG A 70 -15.60 12.46 11.42
N ASP A 71 -16.10 11.47 12.16
CA ASP A 71 -16.21 11.53 13.61
C ASP A 71 -15.35 10.45 14.27
N ALA A 72 -14.21 10.88 14.81
CA ALA A 72 -13.28 10.00 15.50
C ALA A 72 -13.86 9.48 16.83
N SER A 73 -14.85 10.16 17.43
CA SER A 73 -15.48 9.69 18.66
C SER A 73 -16.24 8.37 18.46
N VAL A 74 -16.63 8.04 17.23
CA VAL A 74 -17.20 6.73 16.89
C VAL A 74 -16.18 5.60 17.10
N CYS A 75 -14.89 5.85 16.88
CA CYS A 75 -13.82 4.86 17.06
C CYS A 75 -13.65 4.44 18.53
N GLY A 76 -14.06 5.28 19.49
CA GLY A 76 -14.04 4.95 20.93
C GLY A 76 -14.94 3.77 21.32
N LYS A 77 -15.82 3.31 20.41
CA LYS A 77 -16.67 2.13 20.59
C LYS A 77 -15.98 0.81 20.22
N ILE A 78 -14.76 0.86 19.70
CA ILE A 78 -13.99 -0.31 19.30
C ILE A 78 -13.10 -0.73 20.47
N ASP A 79 -13.27 -1.96 20.96
CA ASP A 79 -12.53 -2.46 22.13
C ASP A 79 -11.04 -2.67 21.83
N SER A 80 -10.74 -3.30 20.70
CA SER A 80 -9.37 -3.54 20.23
C SER A 80 -8.62 -2.23 20.02
N ALA A 81 -7.53 -2.05 20.78
CA ALA A 81 -6.72 -0.84 20.70
C ALA A 81 -6.10 -0.62 19.31
N ALA A 82 -5.70 -1.72 18.65
CA ALA A 82 -5.15 -1.67 17.30
C ALA A 82 -6.20 -1.20 16.28
N ASP A 83 -7.42 -1.76 16.34
CA ASP A 83 -8.50 -1.39 15.43
C ASP A 83 -9.01 0.04 15.70
N ARG A 84 -9.04 0.46 16.97
CA ARG A 84 -9.38 1.84 17.36
C ARG A 84 -8.36 2.83 16.82
N LEU A 85 -7.06 2.58 16.99
CA LEU A 85 -6.00 3.42 16.43
C LEU A 85 -6.11 3.49 14.90
N ALA A 86 -6.30 2.35 14.23
CA ALA A 86 -6.50 2.32 12.79
C ALA A 86 -7.74 3.14 12.37
N CYS A 87 -8.85 3.03 13.09
CA CYS A 87 -10.06 3.83 12.87
C CYS A 87 -9.76 5.34 12.96
N GLU A 88 -9.15 5.79 14.05
CA GLU A 88 -8.83 7.20 14.30
C GLU A 88 -7.91 7.75 13.21
N MET A 89 -6.87 7.01 12.84
CA MET A 89 -5.96 7.39 11.76
C MET A 89 -6.68 7.53 10.42
N ASN A 90 -7.57 6.60 10.07
CA ASN A 90 -8.34 6.69 8.83
C ASN A 90 -9.26 7.92 8.82
N VAL A 91 -9.87 8.27 9.95
CA VAL A 91 -10.68 9.50 10.07
C VAL A 91 -9.81 10.74 9.83
N VAL A 92 -8.62 10.82 10.43
CA VAL A 92 -7.68 11.94 10.24
C VAL A 92 -7.24 12.05 8.78
N ILE A 93 -6.79 10.95 8.17
CA ILE A 93 -6.36 10.92 6.76
C ILE A 93 -7.49 11.39 5.85
N THR A 94 -8.72 10.95 6.12
CA THR A 94 -9.87 11.32 5.29
C THR A 94 -10.22 12.80 5.43
N LYS A 95 -10.20 13.35 6.66
CA LYS A 95 -10.34 14.80 6.89
C LYS A 95 -9.25 15.60 6.17
N ALA A 96 -8.00 15.17 6.29
CA ALA A 96 -6.85 15.81 5.66
C ALA A 96 -6.97 15.82 4.12
N SER A 97 -7.45 14.71 3.55
CA SER A 97 -7.71 14.56 2.12
C SER A 97 -8.83 15.49 1.63
N ASP A 98 -9.97 15.52 2.32
CA ASP A 98 -11.10 16.37 1.94
C ASP A 98 -10.76 17.86 2.05
N ALA A 99 -10.11 18.26 3.14
CA ALA A 99 -9.69 19.63 3.38
C ALA A 99 -8.45 20.03 2.56
N LYS A 100 -7.75 19.05 1.96
CA LYS A 100 -6.45 19.23 1.30
C LYS A 100 -5.43 19.91 2.21
N ASP A 101 -5.48 19.62 3.50
CA ASP A 101 -4.62 20.24 4.50
C ASP A 101 -3.68 19.20 5.13
N PRO A 102 -2.39 19.19 4.76
CA PRO A 102 -1.44 18.24 5.34
C PRO A 102 -1.23 18.45 6.85
N LYS A 103 -1.52 19.64 7.40
CA LYS A 103 -1.38 19.90 8.84
C LYS A 103 -2.34 19.08 9.68
N LEU A 104 -3.45 18.61 9.11
CA LEU A 104 -4.36 17.71 9.82
C LEU A 104 -3.70 16.36 10.13
N CYS A 105 -2.64 15.97 9.42
CA CYS A 105 -1.86 14.77 9.73
C CYS A 105 -1.03 14.93 11.02
N ASP A 106 -0.82 16.15 11.52
CA ASP A 106 0.03 16.40 12.71
C ASP A 106 -0.51 15.75 13.98
N SER A 107 -1.81 15.40 14.02
CA SER A 107 -2.43 14.69 15.13
C SER A 107 -2.12 13.18 15.17
N ILE A 108 -1.49 12.62 14.14
CA ILE A 108 -1.10 11.20 14.10
C ILE A 108 0.17 11.03 14.96
N ALA A 109 0.06 10.24 16.03
CA ALA A 109 1.16 10.06 16.98
C ALA A 109 2.37 9.31 16.40
N ASP A 110 2.13 8.32 15.53
CA ASP A 110 3.21 7.57 14.89
C ASP A 110 3.83 8.37 13.73
N SER A 111 5.12 8.65 13.84
CA SER A 111 5.82 9.51 12.87
C SER A 111 5.90 8.91 11.45
N VAL A 112 5.89 7.58 11.31
CA VAL A 112 5.93 6.93 9.99
C VAL A 112 4.58 7.15 9.30
N PHE A 113 3.49 6.92 10.01
CA PHE A 113 2.14 7.13 9.48
C PHE A 113 1.82 8.61 9.27
N GLN A 114 2.31 9.50 10.14
CA GLN A 114 2.20 10.95 9.96
C GLN A 114 2.84 11.40 8.64
N ARG A 115 4.11 11.00 8.39
CA ARG A 115 4.80 11.32 7.12
C ARG A 115 4.04 10.76 5.91
N ALA A 116 3.60 9.50 5.99
CA ALA A 116 2.83 8.88 4.91
C ALA A 116 1.51 9.62 4.64
N CYS A 117 0.80 10.07 5.68
CA CYS A 117 -0.41 10.90 5.57
C CYS A 117 -0.08 12.19 4.83
N THR A 118 0.90 12.97 5.33
CA THR A 118 1.31 14.26 4.74
C THR A 118 1.69 14.12 3.27
N ASP A 119 2.52 13.13 2.93
CA ASP A 119 2.96 12.87 1.56
C ASP A 119 1.77 12.54 0.63
N ASN A 120 0.80 11.76 1.09
CA ASN A 120 -0.39 11.46 0.30
C ASN A 120 -1.25 12.71 0.05
N ILE A 121 -1.38 13.61 1.04
CA ILE A 121 -2.11 14.87 0.85
C ILE A 121 -1.37 15.78 -0.14
N LEU A 122 -0.04 15.84 -0.08
CA LEU A 122 0.76 16.60 -1.04
C LEU A 122 0.61 16.09 -2.47
N VAL A 123 0.55 14.77 -2.69
CA VAL A 123 0.28 14.18 -4.01
C VAL A 123 -1.09 14.63 -4.55
N VAL A 124 -2.13 14.55 -3.72
CA VAL A 124 -3.49 14.98 -4.11
C VAL A 124 -3.50 16.47 -4.48
N ARG A 125 -2.85 17.32 -3.67
CA ARG A 125 -2.72 18.75 -3.94
C ARG A 125 -1.95 19.04 -5.24
N ALA A 126 -0.80 18.38 -5.44
CA ALA A 126 0.01 18.55 -6.64
C ALA A 126 -0.81 18.28 -7.91
N ARG A 127 -1.62 17.22 -7.90
CA ARG A 127 -2.50 16.86 -9.01
C ARG A 127 -3.66 17.83 -9.19
N ASP A 128 -4.34 18.19 -8.11
CA ASP A 128 -5.52 19.04 -8.19
C ASP A 128 -5.16 20.49 -8.58
N ASP A 129 -4.04 20.99 -8.08
CA ASP A 129 -3.50 22.34 -8.37
C ASP A 129 -2.66 22.37 -9.66
N LYS A 130 -2.43 21.21 -10.30
CA LYS A 130 -1.51 21.02 -11.43
C LYS A 130 -0.12 21.60 -11.20
N ASN A 131 0.37 21.47 -9.97
CA ASN A 131 1.62 22.06 -9.52
C ASN A 131 2.60 20.97 -9.07
N PRO A 132 3.49 20.51 -9.97
CA PRO A 132 4.47 19.46 -9.64
C PRO A 132 5.48 19.89 -8.58
N SER A 133 5.67 21.20 -8.33
CA SER A 133 6.59 21.67 -7.28
C SER A 133 6.07 21.36 -5.87
N ILE A 134 4.77 21.07 -5.69
CA ILE A 134 4.24 20.62 -4.40
C ILE A 134 4.85 19.27 -4.00
N CYS A 135 5.19 18.42 -4.97
CA CYS A 135 5.83 17.12 -4.72
C CYS A 135 7.22 17.26 -4.08
N ASP A 136 7.90 18.40 -4.21
CA ASP A 136 9.21 18.63 -3.60
C ASP A 136 9.13 18.80 -2.07
N LEU A 137 7.93 18.95 -1.52
CA LEU A 137 7.67 19.03 -0.09
C LEU A 137 7.51 17.66 0.58
N MET A 138 7.49 16.56 -0.20
CA MET A 138 7.32 15.22 0.33
C MET A 138 8.55 14.75 1.10
N ALA A 139 8.32 13.99 2.18
CA ALA A 139 9.39 13.37 2.94
C ALA A 139 9.97 12.14 2.22
N ASP A 140 9.13 11.34 1.56
CA ASP A 140 9.58 10.20 0.75
C ASP A 140 10.09 10.64 -0.63
N THR A 141 11.41 10.82 -0.70
CA THR A 141 12.11 11.26 -1.91
C THR A 141 11.99 10.26 -3.07
N THR A 142 11.74 8.98 -2.78
CA THR A 142 11.62 7.94 -3.82
C THR A 142 10.32 8.07 -4.63
N ARG A 143 9.31 8.77 -4.09
CA ARG A 143 8.00 8.97 -4.71
C ARG A 143 7.87 10.29 -5.48
N ILE A 144 8.81 11.23 -5.32
CA ILE A 144 8.72 12.58 -5.90
C ILE A 144 8.57 12.53 -7.42
N SER A 145 9.35 11.69 -8.11
CA SER A 145 9.29 11.58 -9.57
C SER A 145 7.91 11.11 -10.06
N GLY A 146 7.32 10.11 -9.40
CA GLY A 146 5.97 9.62 -9.69
C GLY A 146 4.89 10.65 -9.38
N CYS A 147 5.01 11.38 -8.26
CA CYS A 147 4.13 12.50 -7.93
C CYS A 147 4.16 13.56 -9.04
N LYS A 148 5.36 14.02 -9.45
CA LYS A 148 5.51 15.04 -10.49
C LYS A 148 4.91 14.60 -11.83
N ALA A 149 5.11 13.35 -12.22
CA ALA A 149 4.54 12.80 -13.45
C ALA A 149 3.00 12.83 -13.44
N THR A 150 2.37 12.47 -12.32
CA THR A 150 0.89 12.47 -12.21
C THR A 150 0.29 13.85 -11.99
N ALA A 151 1.08 14.83 -11.53
CA ALA A 151 0.58 16.18 -11.26
C ALA A 151 0.16 16.96 -12.53
N VAL A 152 0.72 16.63 -13.69
CA VAL A 152 0.52 17.38 -14.95
C VAL A 152 -0.43 16.70 -15.95
N HIS A 153 -0.90 15.49 -15.65
CA HIS A 153 -1.77 14.70 -16.53
C HIS A 153 -3.11 14.41 -15.84
N LYS A 154 -4.20 14.98 -16.36
CA LYS A 154 -5.59 14.68 -15.94
C LYS A 154 -6.44 14.39 -17.16
#